data_AF-A0A0T6B439-F1
#
_entry.id   AF-A0A0T6B439-F1
#
_cell.length_a   1.000
_cell.length_b   1.000
_cell.length_c   1.000
_cell.angle_alpha   90.00
_cell.angle_beta   90.00
_cell.angle_gamma   90.00
#
_symmetry.space_group_name_H-M   'P 1'
#
loop_
_entity.id
_entity.type
_entity.pdbx_description
1 polymer ?
#
loop_
_entity_poly.entity_id
_entity_poly.type
_entity_poly.pdbx_seq_one_letter_code
_entity_poly.pdbx_strand_id
1 'polypeptide(L)'
;KLHLATRDDASARLFSHQMIGRKLVVTKNVCRTILGYRTHRTMVIMSRDYVNTIKELSRDNVYMKDKTKVNEIINELVKGGANKLQVVLDFDKTITKQHVNGTKQYSSFGIFEKCPSLPDSYITSVTRLNEKYMPIEYDPRVPREEKRRHMEDWWRLSEEALMGLNITTSEIEEVVQDIKPPLR
;
A
#
# COMPACT_ATOMS: atom_id res chain seq x y z
N LYS A 1 25.72 -36.27 -36.72
CA LYS A 1 25.35 -35.01 -36.03
C LYS A 1 24.95 -35.38 -34.61
N LEU A 2 25.76 -34.93 -33.65
CA LEU A 2 25.66 -35.06 -32.19
C LEU A 2 24.28 -34.60 -31.66
N HIS A 3 23.74 -35.04 -30.53
CA HIS A 3 23.86 -36.26 -29.73
C HIS A 3 22.64 -36.22 -28.78
N LEU A 4 21.90 -37.32 -28.67
CA LEU A 4 20.91 -37.58 -27.64
C LEU A 4 21.63 -37.89 -26.31
N ALA A 5 21.01 -37.59 -25.16
CA ALA A 5 20.66 -38.60 -24.15
C ALA A 5 20.17 -37.93 -22.85
N THR A 6 18.95 -38.28 -22.49
CA THR A 6 18.43 -38.22 -21.12
C THR A 6 18.75 -39.52 -20.39
N ARG A 7 18.81 -39.41 -19.05
CA ARG A 7 18.45 -40.42 -18.02
C ARG A 7 19.44 -41.54 -17.68
N ASP A 8 19.83 -41.59 -16.40
CA ASP A 8 19.53 -42.65 -15.41
C ASP A 8 20.51 -42.50 -14.22
N ASP A 9 20.07 -42.28 -12.99
CA ASP A 9 19.44 -43.17 -12.00
C ASP A 9 20.47 -43.68 -10.97
N ALA A 10 19.98 -44.05 -9.79
CA ALA A 10 20.61 -44.79 -8.69
C ALA A 10 20.97 -43.99 -7.40
N SER A 11 20.05 -44.16 -6.44
CA SER A 11 20.26 -44.80 -5.11
C SER A 11 20.81 -43.98 -3.92
N ALA A 12 19.84 -43.58 -3.08
CA ALA A 12 19.71 -43.84 -1.64
C ALA A 12 20.96 -44.20 -0.80
N ARG A 13 21.18 -43.45 0.30
CA ARG A 13 20.98 -43.92 1.69
C ARG A 13 21.46 -42.91 2.75
N LEU A 14 20.54 -42.60 3.66
CA LEU A 14 20.66 -42.30 5.09
C LEU A 14 22.05 -42.48 5.75
N PHE A 15 22.53 -41.40 6.38
CA PHE A 15 23.18 -41.46 7.69
C PHE A 15 22.65 -40.32 8.57
N SER A 16 21.83 -40.68 9.55
CA SER A 16 21.58 -39.89 10.74
C SER A 16 22.83 -39.87 11.61
N HIS A 17 23.22 -38.72 12.18
CA HIS A 17 23.66 -38.57 13.59
C HIS A 17 23.76 -37.08 13.97
N GLN A 18 22.83 -36.68 14.84
CA GLN A 18 23.04 -35.92 16.08
C GLN A 18 23.62 -34.47 16.05
N MET A 19 22.81 -33.56 16.60
CA MET A 19 23.11 -32.18 16.98
C MET A 19 24.34 -32.04 17.88
N ILE A 20 25.32 -31.20 17.49
CA ILE A 20 26.17 -30.42 18.40
C ILE A 20 26.50 -29.08 17.70
N GLY A 21 26.34 -27.98 18.43
CA GLY A 21 26.31 -26.62 17.88
C GLY A 21 27.65 -25.94 17.58
N ARG A 22 27.50 -24.66 17.19
CA ARG A 22 28.47 -23.56 17.14
C ARG A 22 29.55 -23.63 16.04
N LYS A 23 29.49 -22.73 15.05
CA LYS A 23 30.12 -21.39 15.06
C LYS A 23 30.07 -20.77 13.66
N LEU A 24 29.53 -19.55 13.60
CA LEU A 24 29.69 -18.62 12.49
C LEU A 24 31.14 -18.14 12.45
N VAL A 25 31.87 -18.48 11.40
CA VAL A 25 33.09 -17.76 10.98
C VAL A 25 33.10 -17.76 9.45
N VAL A 26 32.68 -16.66 8.84
CA VAL A 26 32.93 -16.43 7.41
C VAL A 26 34.19 -15.58 7.31
N THR A 27 35.33 -16.25 7.15
CA THR A 27 36.60 -15.64 6.77
C THR A 27 36.53 -15.17 5.31
N LYS A 28 36.95 -13.92 5.03
CA LYS A 28 37.34 -13.51 3.68
C LYS A 28 38.79 -13.00 3.70
N ASN A 29 39.66 -13.87 3.21
CA ASN A 29 40.96 -13.68 2.55
C ASN A 29 41.85 -12.53 3.02
N VAL A 30 42.92 -12.90 3.73
CA VAL A 30 44.18 -12.16 3.78
C VAL A 30 45.20 -12.94 2.94
N CYS A 31 45.61 -12.36 1.81
CA CYS A 31 46.83 -12.77 1.10
C CYS A 31 47.72 -11.52 0.99
N ARG A 32 48.86 -11.53 1.71
CA ARG A 32 49.97 -10.56 1.56
C ARG A 32 50.95 -11.20 0.56
N THR A 33 51.43 -10.54 -0.49
CA THR A 33 52.55 -9.57 -0.54
C THR A 33 52.65 -9.15 -2.04
N ILE A 34 52.77 -7.90 -2.48
CA ILE A 34 54.00 -7.10 -2.73
C ILE A 34 53.54 -5.74 -3.32
N LEU A 35 54.12 -4.64 -2.81
CA LEU A 35 54.21 -3.27 -3.36
C LEU A 35 53.02 -2.68 -4.16
N GLY A 36 52.25 -1.83 -3.48
CA GLY A 36 51.32 -0.89 -4.11
C GLY A 36 50.28 -0.41 -3.10
N TYR A 37 50.54 0.70 -2.42
CA TYR A 37 49.54 1.35 -1.56
C TYR A 37 48.44 1.95 -2.44
N ARG A 38 47.50 1.12 -2.88
CA ARG A 38 46.21 1.55 -3.39
C ARG A 38 45.24 1.45 -2.24
N THR A 39 44.97 2.57 -1.58
CA THR A 39 43.90 2.68 -0.59
C THR A 39 42.58 2.35 -1.28
N HIS A 40 42.16 1.08 -1.21
CA HIS A 40 40.77 0.72 -1.48
C HIS A 40 39.95 1.29 -0.33
N ARG A 41 39.55 2.55 -0.49
CA ARG A 41 38.50 3.16 0.31
C ARG A 41 37.23 2.38 -0.02
N THR A 42 36.92 1.35 0.77
CA THR A 42 35.58 0.79 0.79
C THR A 42 34.68 1.95 1.14
N MET A 43 34.03 2.57 0.15
CA MET A 43 32.92 3.47 0.41
C MET A 43 31.82 2.59 0.98
N VAL A 44 31.83 2.41 2.30
CA VAL A 44 30.61 2.14 3.04
C VAL A 44 29.75 3.35 2.72
N ILE A 45 28.83 3.21 1.76
CA ILE A 45 27.76 4.18 1.59
C ILE A 45 26.98 4.07 2.89
N MET A 46 27.32 4.94 3.85
CA MET A 46 26.57 5.04 5.08
C MET A 46 25.15 5.42 4.68
N SER A 47 24.20 4.53 4.96
CA SER A 47 22.79 4.85 4.83
C SER A 47 22.52 6.11 5.65
N ARG A 48 21.88 7.10 5.03
CA ARG A 48 21.50 8.31 5.74
C ARG A 48 20.37 7.97 6.70
N ASP A 49 20.34 8.64 7.84
CA ASP A 49 19.25 8.53 8.81
C ASP A 49 18.17 9.56 8.47
N TYR A 50 17.34 9.24 7.49
CA TYR A 50 16.23 10.08 7.03
C TYR A 50 15.13 10.20 8.06
N VAL A 51 14.87 9.14 8.84
CA VAL A 51 13.79 9.15 9.83
C VAL A 51 14.02 10.21 10.89
N ASN A 52 15.25 10.40 11.34
CA ASN A 52 15.57 11.43 12.34
C ASN A 52 15.93 12.80 11.74
N THR A 53 16.33 12.87 10.45
CA THR A 53 16.68 14.15 9.81
C THR A 53 15.51 14.85 9.13
N ILE A 54 14.49 14.12 8.67
CA ILE A 54 13.29 14.70 8.05
C ILE A 54 12.30 15.11 9.16
N LYS A 55 12.15 16.42 9.36
CA LYS A 55 11.29 16.99 10.41
C LYS A 55 9.83 16.53 10.32
N GLU A 56 9.31 16.32 9.10
CA GLU A 56 7.94 15.88 8.87
C GLU A 56 7.67 14.47 9.43
N LEU A 57 8.69 13.60 9.45
CA LEU A 57 8.59 12.24 10.01
C LEU A 57 8.62 12.21 11.54
N SER A 58 8.92 13.35 12.18
CA SER A 58 9.00 13.50 13.65
C SER A 58 7.76 14.18 14.25
N ARG A 59 6.70 14.43 13.47
CA ARG A 59 5.46 15.04 13.99
C ARG A 59 4.66 14.05 14.85
N ASP A 60 3.91 14.56 15.82
CA ASP A 60 3.14 13.75 16.79
C ASP A 60 2.07 12.85 16.15
N ASN A 61 1.64 13.18 14.94
CA ASN A 61 0.65 12.42 14.17
C ASN A 61 1.28 11.35 13.24
N VAL A 62 2.59 11.11 13.35
CA VAL A 62 3.31 10.10 12.57
C VAL A 62 3.66 8.91 13.46
N TYR A 63 3.08 7.75 13.15
CA TYR A 63 3.32 6.52 13.89
C TYR A 63 4.03 5.50 12.98
N MET A 64 5.21 5.05 13.41
CA MET A 64 6.02 4.06 12.69
C MET A 64 6.21 2.82 13.56
N LYS A 65 5.78 1.65 13.07
CA LYS A 65 6.00 0.38 13.77
C LYS A 65 7.48 0.01 13.86
N ASP A 66 8.22 0.22 12.77
CA ASP A 66 9.65 -0.10 12.66
C ASP A 66 10.39 1.05 11.95
N LYS A 67 11.04 1.91 12.74
CA LYS A 67 11.79 3.07 12.24
C LYS A 67 13.00 2.67 11.40
N THR A 68 13.68 1.59 11.77
CA THR A 68 14.85 1.10 11.03
C THR A 68 14.42 0.65 9.63
N LYS A 69 13.33 -0.12 9.55
CA LYS A 69 12.83 -0.59 8.26
C LYS A 69 12.37 0.54 7.35
N VAL A 70 11.68 1.53 7.90
CA VAL A 70 11.28 2.73 7.15
C VAL A 70 12.50 3.47 6.62
N ASN A 71 13.54 3.64 7.44
CA ASN A 71 14.77 4.30 7.00
C ASN A 71 15.48 3.56 5.86
N GLU A 72 15.53 2.22 5.92
CA GLU A 72 16.05 1.39 4.82
C GLU A 72 15.27 1.62 3.51
N ILE A 73 13.93 1.62 3.59
CA ILE A 73 13.06 1.85 2.43
C ILE A 73 13.33 3.24 1.82
N ILE A 74 13.41 4.29 2.65
CA ILE A 74 13.70 5.64 2.15
C ILE A 74 15.07 5.70 1.47
N ASN A 75 16.09 5.06 2.04
CA ASN A 75 17.42 4.99 1.42
C ASN A 75 17.37 4.32 0.03
N GLU A 76 16.65 3.22 -0.11
CA GLU A 76 16.51 2.53 -1.41
C GLU A 76 15.68 3.35 -2.41
N LEU A 77 14.63 4.06 -1.97
CA LEU A 77 13.88 5.00 -2.82
C LEU A 77 14.78 6.12 -3.36
N VAL A 78 15.58 6.74 -2.49
CA VAL A 78 16.52 7.82 -2.88
C VAL A 78 17.58 7.30 -3.84
N LYS A 79 18.15 6.12 -3.55
CA LYS A 79 19.16 5.47 -4.40
C LYS A 79 18.60 5.05 -5.77
N GLY A 80 17.33 4.63 -5.82
CA GLY A 80 16.64 4.26 -7.05
C GLY A 80 16.38 5.44 -7.98
N GLY A 81 16.14 6.63 -7.40
CA GLY A 81 15.87 7.86 -8.12
C GLY A 81 14.49 7.88 -8.81
N ALA A 82 14.14 9.02 -9.42
CA ALA A 82 12.82 9.24 -10.01
C ALA A 82 12.46 8.21 -11.10
N ASN A 83 13.45 7.73 -11.87
CA ASN A 83 13.23 6.78 -12.95
C ASN A 83 12.75 5.39 -12.48
N LYS A 84 12.85 5.10 -11.17
CA LYS A 84 12.38 3.85 -10.56
C LYS A 84 11.24 4.08 -9.57
N LEU A 85 10.76 5.32 -9.43
CA LEU A 85 9.69 5.66 -8.52
C LEU A 85 8.34 5.54 -9.23
N GLN A 86 7.40 4.85 -8.58
CA GLN A 86 6.01 4.80 -8.98
C GLN A 86 5.15 5.08 -7.74
N VAL A 87 4.03 5.77 -7.94
CA VAL A 87 3.13 6.20 -6.88
C VAL A 87 1.75 5.61 -7.17
N VAL A 88 1.24 4.81 -6.23
CA VAL A 88 -0.11 4.25 -6.25
C VAL A 88 -0.82 4.74 -5.01
N LEU A 89 -1.89 5.51 -5.20
CA LEU A 89 -2.63 6.15 -4.12
C LEU A 89 -4.13 5.84 -4.25
N ASP A 90 -4.78 5.75 -3.12
CA ASP A 90 -6.22 5.84 -3.01
C ASP A 90 -6.67 7.31 -3.17
N PHE A 91 -7.96 7.54 -3.44
CA PHE A 91 -8.51 8.88 -3.66
C PHE A 91 -9.22 9.42 -2.41
N ASP A 92 -10.31 8.77 -1.99
CA ASP A 92 -11.16 9.26 -0.92
C ASP A 92 -10.45 9.24 0.45
N LYS A 93 -10.46 10.38 1.15
CA LYS A 93 -9.79 10.60 2.44
C LYS A 93 -8.25 10.47 2.40
N THR A 94 -7.68 10.05 1.27
CA THR A 94 -6.24 10.00 0.99
C THR A 94 -5.78 11.25 0.25
N ILE A 95 -6.26 11.49 -0.97
CA ILE A 95 -6.03 12.75 -1.71
C ILE A 95 -7.00 13.82 -1.22
N THR A 96 -8.27 13.46 -1.00
CA THR A 96 -9.25 14.37 -0.39
C THR A 96 -9.07 14.46 1.12
N LYS A 97 -9.34 15.62 1.71
CA LYS A 97 -9.29 15.79 3.17
C LYS A 97 -10.43 15.02 3.82
N GLN A 98 -10.14 14.28 4.90
CA GLN A 98 -11.17 13.57 5.66
C GLN A 98 -12.07 14.53 6.47
N HIS A 99 -11.49 15.59 7.04
CA HIS A 99 -12.18 16.60 7.82
C HIS A 99 -11.62 17.99 7.54
N VAL A 100 -12.47 19.02 7.60
CA VAL A 100 -12.09 20.44 7.61
C VAL A 100 -12.80 21.11 8.79
N ASN A 101 -12.04 21.73 9.69
CA ASN A 101 -12.56 22.39 10.89
C ASN A 101 -13.52 21.52 11.73
N GLY A 102 -13.22 20.22 11.83
CA GLY A 102 -14.06 19.24 12.54
C GLY A 102 -15.23 18.67 11.71
N THR A 103 -15.54 19.25 10.56
CA THR A 103 -16.62 18.77 9.68
C THR A 103 -16.11 17.70 8.72
N LYS A 104 -16.75 16.53 8.73
CA LYS A 104 -16.46 15.41 7.82
C LYS A 104 -16.76 15.80 6.38
N GLN A 105 -15.85 15.47 5.48
CA GLN A 105 -16.02 15.76 4.05
C GLN A 105 -16.68 14.58 3.32
N TYR A 106 -17.28 14.86 2.18
CA TYR A 106 -17.90 13.86 1.31
C TYR A 106 -16.84 12.94 0.68
N SER A 107 -17.23 11.69 0.45
CA SER A 107 -16.54 10.81 -0.51
C SER A 107 -16.96 11.13 -1.94
N SER A 108 -16.32 10.52 -2.91
CA SER A 108 -16.75 10.51 -4.32
C SER A 108 -18.23 10.19 -4.50
N PHE A 109 -18.73 9.12 -3.86
CA PHE A 109 -20.16 8.79 -3.85
C PHE A 109 -21.03 9.86 -3.17
N GLY A 110 -20.57 10.40 -2.03
CA GLY A 110 -21.32 11.46 -1.33
C GLY A 110 -21.43 12.76 -2.12
N ILE A 111 -20.46 13.04 -2.99
CA ILE A 111 -20.52 14.14 -3.97
C ILE A 111 -21.50 13.80 -5.09
N PHE A 112 -21.42 12.59 -5.65
CA PHE A 112 -22.35 12.12 -6.68
C PHE A 112 -23.81 12.21 -6.23
N GLU A 113 -24.11 11.83 -4.98
CA GLU A 113 -25.44 11.95 -4.35
C GLU A 113 -26.00 13.39 -4.27
N LYS A 114 -25.23 14.42 -4.67
CA LYS A 114 -25.68 15.81 -4.78
C LYS A 114 -26.14 16.21 -6.17
N CYS A 115 -26.04 15.31 -7.15
CA CYS A 115 -26.58 15.52 -8.49
C CYS A 115 -28.11 15.70 -8.44
N PRO A 116 -28.67 16.84 -8.88
CA PRO A 116 -30.10 17.12 -8.78
C PRO A 116 -30.98 16.21 -9.64
N SER A 117 -30.43 15.58 -10.69
CA SER A 117 -31.16 14.64 -11.54
C SER A 117 -31.34 13.25 -10.91
N LEU A 118 -30.76 13.01 -9.73
CA LEU A 118 -30.93 11.74 -9.05
C LEU A 118 -32.35 11.59 -8.50
N PRO A 119 -33.03 10.46 -8.78
CA PRO A 119 -34.36 10.23 -8.26
C PRO A 119 -34.33 9.93 -6.75
N ASP A 120 -35.37 10.36 -6.03
CA ASP A 120 -35.50 10.09 -4.59
C ASP A 120 -35.45 8.59 -4.25
N SER A 121 -35.90 7.74 -5.17
CA SER A 121 -35.82 6.28 -5.04
C SER A 121 -34.39 5.76 -4.97
N TYR A 122 -33.47 6.36 -5.74
CA TYR A 122 -32.04 6.05 -5.67
C TYR A 122 -31.47 6.48 -4.32
N ILE A 123 -31.71 7.74 -3.93
CA ILE A 123 -31.23 8.31 -2.66
C ILE A 123 -31.70 7.47 -1.46
N THR A 124 -32.97 7.08 -1.46
CA THR A 124 -33.55 6.21 -0.43
C THR A 124 -32.87 4.84 -0.41
N SER A 125 -32.59 4.26 -1.58
CA SER A 125 -31.95 2.95 -1.70
C SER A 125 -30.52 2.97 -1.17
N VAL A 126 -29.70 3.94 -1.59
CA VAL A 126 -28.31 4.05 -1.12
C VAL A 126 -28.24 4.42 0.35
N THR A 127 -29.15 5.25 0.86
CA THR A 127 -29.24 5.57 2.30
C THR A 127 -29.44 4.29 3.11
N ARG A 128 -30.39 3.44 2.72
CA ARG A 128 -30.66 2.16 3.39
C ARG A 128 -29.46 1.20 3.31
N LEU A 129 -28.76 1.18 2.18
CA LEU A 129 -27.53 0.38 2.04
C LEU A 129 -26.44 0.89 3.00
N ASN A 130 -26.22 2.21 3.03
CA ASN A 130 -25.23 2.84 3.89
C ASN A 130 -25.51 2.57 5.38
N GLU A 131 -26.77 2.71 5.82
CA GLU A 131 -27.20 2.41 7.19
C GLU A 131 -26.91 0.96 7.61
N LYS A 132 -27.05 0.02 6.67
CA LYS A 132 -26.78 -1.40 6.93
C LYS A 132 -25.28 -1.72 6.94
N TYR A 133 -24.55 -1.26 5.93
CA TYR A 133 -23.20 -1.76 5.66
C TYR A 133 -22.09 -0.90 6.24
N MET A 134 -22.28 0.42 6.42
CA MET A 134 -21.26 1.27 7.05
C MET A 134 -20.90 0.84 8.48
N PRO A 135 -21.85 0.51 9.38
CA PRO A 135 -21.49 0.04 10.72
C PRO A 135 -20.60 -1.22 10.69
N ILE A 136 -20.83 -2.11 9.73
CA ILE A 136 -20.06 -3.34 9.53
C ILE A 136 -18.64 -3.01 9.01
N GLU A 137 -18.52 -2.06 8.09
CA GLU A 137 -17.23 -1.59 7.56
C GLU A 137 -16.32 -1.10 8.70
N TYR A 138 -16.86 -0.24 9.57
CA TYR A 138 -16.09 0.38 10.65
C TYR A 138 -15.88 -0.50 11.88
N ASP A 139 -16.67 -1.56 12.08
CA ASP A 139 -16.54 -2.40 13.28
C ASP A 139 -15.24 -3.23 13.26
N PRO A 140 -14.28 -2.99 14.19
CA PRO A 140 -13.04 -3.75 14.24
C PRO A 140 -13.22 -5.21 14.72
N ARG A 141 -14.40 -5.56 15.25
CA ARG A 141 -14.71 -6.89 15.79
C ARG A 141 -15.16 -7.87 14.71
N VAL A 142 -15.66 -7.37 13.58
CA VAL A 142 -16.10 -8.22 12.46
C VAL A 142 -14.87 -8.82 11.77
N PRO A 143 -14.79 -10.16 11.65
CA PRO A 143 -13.69 -10.83 10.96
C PRO A 143 -13.50 -10.34 9.53
N ARG A 144 -12.25 -10.22 9.08
CA ARG A 144 -11.92 -9.68 7.76
C ARG A 144 -12.64 -10.40 6.61
N GLU A 145 -12.73 -11.72 6.68
CA GLU A 145 -13.35 -12.54 5.63
C GLU A 145 -14.88 -12.36 5.58
N GLU A 146 -15.51 -12.18 6.73
CA GLU A 146 -16.93 -11.84 6.80
C GLU A 146 -17.20 -10.42 6.30
N LYS A 147 -16.38 -9.47 6.75
CA LYS A 147 -16.43 -8.08 6.30
C LYS A 147 -16.30 -7.99 4.78
N ARG A 148 -15.38 -8.75 4.18
CA ARG A 148 -15.18 -8.82 2.72
C ARG A 148 -16.48 -9.15 1.99
N ARG A 149 -17.18 -10.22 2.42
CA ARG A 149 -18.46 -10.63 1.82
C ARG A 149 -19.52 -9.52 1.91
N HIS A 150 -19.61 -8.84 3.06
CA HIS A 150 -20.52 -7.72 3.22
C HIS A 150 -20.19 -6.53 2.31
N MET A 151 -18.90 -6.21 2.13
CA MET A 151 -18.49 -5.15 1.22
C MET A 151 -18.79 -5.51 -0.24
N GLU A 152 -18.58 -6.77 -0.64
CA GLU A 152 -18.95 -7.24 -1.99
C GLU A 152 -20.44 -7.13 -2.26
N ASP A 153 -21.27 -7.53 -1.30
CA ASP A 153 -22.72 -7.34 -1.41
C ASP A 153 -23.11 -5.87 -1.49
N TRP A 154 -22.49 -5.02 -0.67
CA TRP A 154 -22.78 -3.59 -0.68
C TRP A 154 -22.42 -2.96 -2.03
N TRP A 155 -21.22 -3.26 -2.56
CA TRP A 155 -20.79 -2.77 -3.86
C TRP A 155 -21.72 -3.24 -4.98
N ARG A 156 -22.05 -4.54 -5.03
CA ARG A 156 -22.98 -5.09 -6.02
C ARG A 156 -24.36 -4.43 -5.96
N LEU A 157 -24.94 -4.29 -4.77
CA LEU A 157 -26.26 -3.65 -4.60
C LEU A 157 -26.23 -2.15 -4.95
N SER A 158 -25.09 -1.47 -4.70
CA SER A 158 -24.91 -0.06 -5.07
C SER A 158 -24.79 0.10 -6.58
N GLU A 159 -24.07 -0.81 -7.25
CA GLU A 159 -24.00 -0.87 -8.72
C GLU A 159 -25.38 -1.11 -9.34
N GLU A 160 -26.17 -2.04 -8.78
CA GLU A 160 -27.54 -2.28 -9.21
C GLU A 160 -28.42 -1.04 -9.09
N ALA A 161 -28.25 -0.26 -8.01
CA ALA A 161 -28.98 1.00 -7.82
C ALA A 161 -28.58 2.09 -8.82
N LEU A 162 -27.34 2.05 -9.35
CA LEU A 162 -26.87 3.00 -10.36
C LEU A 162 -27.42 2.72 -11.75
N MET A 163 -27.89 1.49 -12.02
CA MET A 163 -28.38 1.10 -13.35
C MET A 163 -29.63 1.90 -13.75
N GLY A 164 -29.63 2.42 -14.97
CA GLY A 164 -30.77 3.14 -15.54
C GLY A 164 -30.90 4.59 -15.08
N LEU A 165 -29.98 5.10 -14.25
CA LEU A 165 -29.90 6.52 -13.94
C LEU A 165 -29.47 7.31 -15.18
N ASN A 166 -30.13 8.45 -15.40
CA ASN A 166 -29.81 9.36 -16.50
C ASN A 166 -29.07 10.59 -15.94
N ILE A 167 -27.78 10.42 -15.65
CA ILE A 167 -26.89 11.48 -15.15
C ILE A 167 -25.85 11.80 -16.21
N THR A 168 -25.62 13.09 -16.46
CA THR A 168 -24.59 13.53 -17.41
C THR A 168 -23.26 13.78 -16.71
N THR A 169 -22.15 13.62 -17.42
CA THR A 169 -20.82 13.96 -16.88
C THR A 169 -20.71 15.44 -16.55
N SER A 170 -21.37 16.31 -17.32
CA SER A 170 -21.41 17.76 -17.07
C SER A 170 -22.10 18.11 -15.76
N GLU A 171 -23.19 17.45 -15.40
CA GLU A 171 -23.85 17.63 -14.10
C GLU A 171 -22.92 17.25 -12.94
N ILE A 172 -22.19 16.15 -13.09
CA ILE A 172 -21.20 15.73 -12.08
C ILE A 172 -20.09 16.79 -11.95
N GLU A 173 -19.60 17.32 -13.07
CA GLU A 173 -18.60 18.39 -13.09
C GLU A 173 -19.11 19.66 -12.39
N GLU A 174 -20.34 20.09 -12.67
CA GLU A 174 -20.99 21.23 -12.01
C GLU A 174 -21.07 21.03 -10.50
N VAL A 175 -21.55 19.86 -10.05
CA VAL A 175 -21.64 19.52 -8.63
C VAL A 175 -20.26 19.51 -7.96
N VAL A 176 -19.24 18.96 -8.62
CA VAL A 176 -17.85 18.98 -8.12
C VAL A 176 -17.33 20.42 -8.02
N GLN A 177 -17.63 21.27 -9.01
CA GLN A 177 -17.24 22.68 -9.02
C GLN A 177 -17.96 23.49 -7.96
N ASP A 178 -19.19 23.15 -7.61
CA ASP A 178 -19.95 23.82 -6.55
C ASP A 178 -19.45 23.40 -5.17
N ILE A 179 -19.25 22.10 -4.94
CA ILE A 179 -18.81 21.56 -3.65
C ILE A 179 -17.35 21.89 -3.37
N LYS A 180 -16.48 21.86 -4.39
CA LYS A 180 -15.02 22.09 -4.29
C LYS A 180 -14.38 21.23 -3.20
N PRO A 181 -14.38 19.89 -3.36
CA PRO A 181 -13.87 19.00 -2.31
C PRO A 181 -12.42 19.36 -1.96
N PRO A 182 -12.12 19.60 -0.68
CA PRO A 182 -10.80 20.05 -0.28
C PRO A 182 -9.78 18.93 -0.44
N LEU A 183 -8.67 19.22 -1.12
CA LEU A 183 -7.56 18.29 -1.34
C LEU A 183 -6.47 18.49 -0.27
N ARG A 184 -5.67 17.45 -0.01
CA ARG A 184 -4.53 17.50 0.93
C ARG A 184 -3.34 18.28 0.40
#